data_AF-A0A7C3J643-F1
#
_entry.id   AF-A0A7C3J643-F1
#
_cell.length_a   1.000
_cell.length_b   1.000
_cell.length_c   1.000
_cell.angle_alpha   90.00
_cell.angle_beta   90.00
_cell.angle_gamma   90.00
#
_symmetry.space_group_name_H-M   'P 1'
#
loop_
_entity.id
_entity.type
_entity.pdbx_description
1 polymer ?
#
loop_
_entity_poly.entity_id
_entity_poly.type
_entity_poly.pdbx_seq_one_letter_code
_entity_poly.pdbx_strand_id
1 'polypeptide(L)'
;MKKFFYIIFILVIVLFFANILQNRPENIKKFENELLYFPSGKFIKEISLDFKTTMTNLMWFETVQYYGQHMLTDKNLIFLNKLFNVITDLDSNFLQCYTFGGTVVTYDQKRPDLGFALLDKGMINLPESWQIPFVKGFLYYMYLYDYEKAYRWFVFASKKNNSPYFCKTFAAASKKKEGDYITSLRLWSEIYNGTDNRFQKESAKKNIIFILNESFNRIAKNDRDTKVFSIKGELKKLTFLPFGIDVKIYEDSVVVKEK
;
A
#
# COMPACT_ATOMS: atom_id res chain seq x y z
N MET A 1 -33.24 39.90 13.33
CA MET A 1 -32.52 40.23 12.08
C MET A 1 -31.30 39.33 11.83
N LYS A 2 -30.29 39.25 12.71
CA LYS A 2 -29.09 38.42 12.48
C LYS A 2 -29.37 36.92 12.20
N LYS A 3 -30.32 36.29 12.91
CA LYS A 3 -30.70 34.88 12.68
C LYS A 3 -31.29 34.62 11.29
N PHE A 4 -32.04 35.58 10.74
CA PHE A 4 -32.62 35.50 9.41
C PHE A 4 -31.52 35.57 8.32
N PHE A 5 -30.51 36.41 8.54
CA PHE A 5 -29.34 36.51 7.67
C PHE A 5 -28.53 35.21 7.62
N TYR A 6 -28.31 34.53 8.76
CA TYR A 6 -27.63 33.23 8.77
C TYR A 6 -28.41 32.13 8.04
N ILE A 7 -29.73 32.13 8.16
CA ILE A 7 -30.58 31.17 7.45
C ILE A 7 -30.50 31.40 5.93
N ILE A 8 -30.59 32.66 5.48
CA ILE A 8 -30.43 33.00 4.06
C ILE A 8 -29.03 32.63 3.57
N PHE A 9 -28.00 32.90 4.35
CA PHE A 9 -26.62 32.58 3.99
C PHE A 9 -26.39 31.07 3.84
N ILE A 10 -26.91 30.26 4.77
CA ILE A 10 -26.89 28.79 4.67
C ILE A 10 -27.69 28.33 3.45
N LEU A 11 -28.85 28.92 3.19
CA LEU A 11 -29.68 28.57 2.04
C LEU A 11 -28.98 28.87 0.71
N VAL A 12 -28.28 30.01 0.62
CA VAL A 12 -27.47 30.37 -0.55
C VAL A 12 -26.31 29.39 -0.74
N ILE A 13 -25.62 29.00 0.34
CA ILE A 13 -24.56 27.97 0.27
C ILE A 13 -25.13 26.64 -0.21
N VAL A 14 -26.28 26.22 0.33
CA VAL A 14 -26.93 24.95 -0.06
C VAL A 14 -27.38 24.99 -1.51
N LEU A 15 -27.97 26.10 -1.98
CA LEU A 15 -28.38 26.27 -3.37
C LEU A 15 -27.18 26.35 -4.32
N PHE A 16 -26.09 26.98 -3.90
CA PHE A 16 -24.83 27.02 -4.65
C PHE A 16 -24.23 25.61 -4.77
N PHE A 17 -24.18 24.85 -3.68
CA PHE A 17 -23.74 23.45 -3.70
C PHE A 17 -24.67 22.56 -4.55
N ALA A 18 -25.99 22.75 -4.47
CA ALA A 18 -26.95 22.01 -5.27
C ALA A 18 -26.79 22.30 -6.78
N ASN A 19 -26.54 23.56 -7.16
CA ASN A 19 -26.28 23.93 -8.55
C ASN A 19 -24.98 23.30 -9.08
N ILE A 20 -23.92 23.29 -8.27
CA ILE A 20 -22.66 22.59 -8.58
C ILE A 20 -22.89 21.09 -8.77
N LEU A 21 -23.75 20.47 -7.97
CA LEU A 21 -24.08 19.04 -8.09
C LEU A 21 -24.90 18.73 -9.35
N GLN A 22 -25.79 19.63 -9.76
CA GLN A 22 -26.68 19.42 -10.91
C GLN A 22 -26.01 19.68 -12.27
N ASN A 23 -25.11 20.65 -12.36
CA ASN A 23 -24.40 21.01 -13.60
C ASN A 23 -23.08 20.26 -13.81
N ARG A 24 -22.85 19.17 -13.08
CA ARG A 24 -21.62 18.36 -13.18
C ARG A 24 -21.29 17.90 -14.61
N PRO A 25 -22.17 17.19 -15.36
CA PRO A 25 -21.75 16.54 -16.61
C PRO A 25 -21.21 17.51 -17.69
N GLU A 26 -21.68 18.76 -17.74
CA GLU A 26 -21.16 19.78 -18.67
C GLU A 26 -19.81 20.37 -18.23
N ASN A 27 -19.64 20.67 -16.95
CA ASN A 27 -18.39 21.17 -16.40
C ASN A 27 -17.24 20.17 -16.55
N ILE A 28 -17.54 18.88 -16.60
CA ILE A 28 -16.54 17.81 -16.72
C ILE A 28 -16.05 17.62 -18.15
N LYS A 29 -16.93 17.65 -19.16
CA LYS A 29 -16.47 17.72 -20.57
C LYS A 29 -15.64 18.97 -20.85
N LYS A 30 -16.00 20.09 -20.20
CA LYS A 30 -15.22 21.32 -20.24
C LYS A 30 -13.86 21.14 -19.57
N PHE A 31 -13.80 20.53 -18.39
CA PHE A 31 -12.56 20.23 -17.67
C PHE A 31 -11.65 19.25 -18.43
N GLU A 32 -12.17 18.19 -19.06
CA GLU A 32 -11.40 17.30 -19.94
C GLU A 32 -10.79 18.04 -21.14
N ASN A 33 -11.57 18.93 -21.77
CA ASN A 33 -11.08 19.78 -22.85
C ASN A 33 -10.02 20.77 -22.34
N GLU A 34 -10.21 21.36 -21.16
CA GLU A 34 -9.24 22.27 -20.51
C GLU A 34 -7.98 21.52 -20.03
N LEU A 35 -8.08 20.24 -19.66
CA LEU A 35 -6.97 19.36 -19.28
C LEU A 35 -6.03 19.04 -20.45
N LEU A 36 -6.59 19.02 -21.66
CA LEU A 36 -5.82 18.94 -22.90
C LEU A 36 -4.87 20.15 -23.02
N TYR A 37 -5.33 21.32 -22.56
CA TYR A 37 -4.59 22.58 -22.54
C TYR A 37 -3.90 22.89 -21.19
N PHE A 38 -3.95 21.98 -20.22
CA PHE A 38 -3.37 22.22 -18.90
C PHE A 38 -1.85 22.46 -19.01
N PRO A 39 -1.32 23.61 -18.57
CA PRO A 39 0.07 23.93 -18.72
C PRO A 39 0.97 23.03 -17.87
N SER A 40 2.25 22.91 -18.26
CA SER A 40 3.23 22.13 -17.51
C SER A 40 3.35 22.62 -16.06
N GLY A 41 3.66 21.72 -15.11
CA GLY A 41 3.80 22.09 -13.70
C GLY A 41 4.81 23.22 -13.44
N LYS A 42 5.82 23.38 -14.32
CA LYS A 42 6.78 24.50 -14.28
C LYS A 42 6.11 25.86 -14.52
N PHE A 43 5.23 25.94 -15.51
CA PHE A 43 4.51 27.18 -15.82
C PHE A 43 3.53 27.57 -14.71
N ILE A 44 2.82 26.58 -14.15
CA ILE A 44 1.93 26.80 -13.00
C ILE A 44 2.75 27.27 -11.78
N LYS A 45 3.91 26.65 -11.54
CA LYS A 45 4.82 27.06 -10.46
C LYS A 45 5.23 28.52 -10.59
N GLU A 46 5.60 28.96 -11.80
CA GLU A 46 6.02 30.35 -12.07
C GLU A 46 4.88 31.36 -11.87
N ILE A 47 3.65 31.02 -12.26
CA ILE A 47 2.49 31.92 -12.09
C ILE A 47 1.95 31.91 -10.66
N SER A 48 2.05 30.77 -9.96
CA SER A 48 1.48 30.61 -8.62
C SER A 48 2.23 31.37 -7.52
N LEU A 49 3.47 31.83 -7.76
CA LEU A 49 4.31 32.57 -6.80
C LEU A 49 4.21 31.98 -5.37
N ASP A 50 3.74 32.78 -4.40
CA ASP A 50 3.59 32.38 -2.98
C ASP A 50 2.36 31.49 -2.69
N PHE A 51 1.46 31.31 -3.66
CA PHE A 51 0.23 30.51 -3.51
C PHE A 51 0.37 29.07 -3.99
N LYS A 52 1.61 28.61 -4.20
CA LYS A 52 1.93 27.25 -4.64
C LYS A 52 1.19 26.16 -3.86
N THR A 53 1.16 26.25 -2.53
CA THR A 53 0.47 25.28 -1.66
C THR A 53 -1.04 25.28 -1.89
N THR A 54 -1.64 26.48 -2.03
CA THR A 54 -3.07 26.63 -2.31
C THR A 54 -3.43 26.04 -3.67
N MET A 55 -2.64 26.35 -4.70
CA MET A 55 -2.83 25.81 -6.05
C MET A 55 -2.69 24.28 -6.08
N THR A 56 -1.68 23.75 -5.40
CA THR A 56 -1.45 22.31 -5.25
C THR A 56 -2.67 21.62 -4.62
N ASN A 57 -3.23 22.19 -3.56
CA ASN A 57 -4.41 21.65 -2.89
C ASN A 57 -5.66 21.69 -3.78
N LEU A 58 -5.89 22.79 -4.52
CA LEU A 58 -7.01 22.89 -5.47
C LEU A 58 -6.91 21.82 -6.56
N MET A 59 -5.74 21.69 -7.18
CA MET A 59 -5.49 20.68 -8.21
C MET A 59 -5.65 19.25 -7.68
N TRP A 60 -5.25 19.00 -6.43
CA TRP A 60 -5.50 17.72 -5.77
C TRP A 60 -6.99 17.43 -5.63
N PHE A 61 -7.79 18.39 -5.15
CA PHE A 61 -9.24 18.22 -5.05
C PHE A 61 -9.90 17.97 -6.42
N GLU A 62 -9.48 18.69 -7.46
CA GLU A 62 -9.95 18.46 -8.82
C GLU A 62 -9.59 17.06 -9.32
N THR A 63 -8.36 16.61 -9.05
CA THR A 63 -7.88 15.28 -9.47
C THR A 63 -8.63 14.15 -8.76
N VAL A 64 -8.88 14.29 -7.45
CA VAL A 64 -9.67 13.30 -6.69
C VAL A 64 -11.12 13.28 -7.16
N GLN A 65 -11.70 14.43 -7.49
CA GLN A 65 -13.05 14.51 -8.04
C GLN A 65 -13.14 13.87 -9.43
N TYR A 66 -12.19 14.17 -10.32
CA TYR A 66 -12.05 13.51 -11.62
C TYR A 66 -12.01 11.99 -11.46
N TYR A 67 -11.11 11.48 -10.61
CA TYR A 67 -11.01 10.05 -10.32
C TYR A 67 -12.36 9.48 -9.82
N GLY A 68 -12.94 10.08 -8.78
CA GLY A 68 -14.16 9.59 -8.16
C GLY A 68 -15.34 9.53 -9.14
N GLN A 69 -15.47 10.52 -10.01
CA GLN A 69 -16.54 10.54 -11.00
C GLN A 69 -16.36 9.49 -12.09
N HIS A 70 -15.16 9.38 -12.68
CA HIS A 70 -14.92 8.39 -13.72
C HIS A 70 -15.09 6.98 -13.16
N MET A 71 -14.72 6.73 -11.91
CA MET A 71 -14.99 5.46 -11.26
C MET A 71 -16.49 5.12 -11.13
N LEU A 72 -17.36 6.14 -11.05
CA LEU A 72 -18.82 5.98 -10.96
C LEU A 72 -19.53 5.96 -12.32
N THR A 73 -18.85 6.35 -13.41
CA THR A 73 -19.49 6.57 -14.72
C THR A 73 -18.92 5.65 -15.79
N ASP A 74 -17.78 6.00 -16.40
CA ASP A 74 -17.23 5.33 -17.59
C ASP A 74 -15.91 4.58 -17.34
N LYS A 75 -15.30 4.77 -16.16
CA LYS A 75 -13.97 4.27 -15.75
C LYS A 75 -12.84 4.71 -16.67
N ASN A 76 -13.02 5.82 -17.37
CA ASN A 76 -12.03 6.38 -18.28
C ASN A 76 -11.05 7.30 -17.53
N LEU A 77 -9.88 6.77 -17.17
CA LEU A 77 -8.89 7.46 -16.33
C LEU A 77 -7.67 7.96 -17.11
N ILE A 78 -7.79 8.24 -18.41
CA ILE A 78 -6.65 8.55 -19.29
C ILE A 78 -5.77 9.70 -18.75
N PHE A 79 -6.36 10.74 -18.17
CA PHE A 79 -5.62 11.91 -17.69
C PHE A 79 -5.04 11.78 -16.28
N LEU A 80 -5.39 10.71 -15.55
CA LEU A 80 -5.11 10.59 -14.13
C LEU A 80 -3.59 10.66 -13.80
N ASN A 81 -2.76 9.94 -14.55
CA ASN A 81 -1.31 10.02 -14.38
C ASN A 81 -0.74 11.41 -14.71
N LYS A 82 -1.27 12.10 -15.74
CA LYS A 82 -0.81 13.46 -16.10
C LYS A 82 -1.10 14.42 -14.95
N LEU A 83 -2.31 14.37 -14.39
CA LEU A 83 -2.74 15.19 -13.26
C LEU A 83 -1.81 15.06 -12.05
N PHE A 84 -1.51 13.83 -11.61
CA PHE A 84 -0.59 13.62 -10.49
C PHE A 84 0.84 14.09 -10.79
N ASN A 85 1.31 13.96 -12.04
CA ASN A 85 2.62 14.47 -12.41
C ASN A 85 2.70 15.99 -12.32
N VAL A 86 1.67 16.71 -12.77
CA VAL A 86 1.63 18.18 -12.64
C VAL A 86 1.62 18.60 -11.18
N ILE A 87 0.82 17.95 -10.34
CA ILE A 87 0.78 18.24 -8.89
C ILE A 87 2.15 18.00 -8.24
N THR A 88 2.83 16.90 -8.57
CA THR A 88 4.14 16.56 -7.99
C THR A 88 5.30 17.39 -8.54
N ASP A 89 5.18 17.91 -9.77
CA ASP A 89 6.11 18.90 -10.32
C ASP A 89 5.94 20.27 -9.66
N LEU A 90 4.70 20.61 -9.31
CA LEU A 90 4.41 21.78 -8.50
C LEU A 90 4.99 21.54 -7.11
N ASP A 91 4.40 20.66 -6.30
CA ASP A 91 4.86 20.32 -4.95
C ASP A 91 5.48 18.92 -4.86
N SER A 92 6.81 18.88 -4.86
CA SER A 92 7.58 17.65 -4.74
C SER A 92 7.38 16.93 -3.40
N ASN A 93 6.92 17.63 -2.36
CA ASN A 93 6.74 17.07 -1.01
C ASN A 93 5.35 16.46 -0.79
N PHE A 94 4.46 16.50 -1.79
CA PHE A 94 3.10 16.03 -1.65
C PHE A 94 2.99 14.50 -1.66
N LEU A 95 3.27 13.89 -0.49
CA LEU A 95 3.33 12.44 -0.29
C LEU A 95 2.10 11.68 -0.82
N GLN A 96 0.90 12.20 -0.54
CA GLN A 96 -0.38 11.57 -0.92
C GLN A 96 -0.52 11.46 -2.43
N CYS A 97 0.01 12.43 -3.17
CA CYS A 97 -0.02 12.41 -4.63
C CYS A 97 0.76 11.23 -5.20
N TYR A 98 1.91 10.88 -4.60
CA TYR A 98 2.66 9.69 -4.98
C TYR A 98 1.99 8.39 -4.53
N THR A 99 1.55 8.30 -3.27
CA THR A 99 1.03 7.04 -2.71
C THR A 99 -0.35 6.70 -3.27
N PHE A 100 -1.30 7.65 -3.23
CA PHE A 100 -2.61 7.48 -3.83
C PHE A 100 -2.50 7.38 -5.35
N GLY A 101 -1.81 8.33 -5.97
CA GLY A 101 -1.68 8.37 -7.43
C GLY A 101 -1.01 7.14 -8.01
N GLY A 102 0.10 6.69 -7.42
CA GLY A 102 0.75 5.45 -7.79
C GLY A 102 -0.18 4.23 -7.67
N THR A 103 -1.03 4.20 -6.65
CA THR A 103 -2.01 3.13 -6.45
C THR A 103 -3.08 3.11 -7.54
N VAL A 104 -3.80 4.22 -7.73
CA VAL A 104 -4.94 4.28 -8.66
C VAL A 104 -4.49 4.22 -10.12
N VAL A 105 -3.30 4.74 -10.46
CA VAL A 105 -2.74 4.62 -11.82
C VAL A 105 -2.34 3.17 -12.09
N THR A 106 -1.74 2.48 -11.12
CA THR A 106 -1.36 1.07 -11.28
C THR A 106 -2.60 0.18 -11.41
N TYR A 107 -3.54 0.33 -10.48
CA TYR A 107 -4.67 -0.60 -10.32
C TYR A 107 -5.88 -0.21 -11.18
N ASP A 108 -6.42 1.00 -10.99
CA ASP A 108 -7.68 1.40 -11.63
C ASP A 108 -7.47 1.83 -13.09
N GLN A 109 -6.42 2.63 -13.38
CA GLN A 109 -6.05 2.98 -14.75
C GLN A 109 -5.36 1.81 -15.48
N LYS A 110 -5.01 0.73 -14.79
CA LYS A 110 -4.33 -0.46 -15.33
C LYS A 110 -3.00 -0.13 -16.02
N ARG A 111 -2.26 0.84 -15.49
CA ARG A 111 -0.95 1.29 -15.99
C ARG A 111 0.12 1.14 -14.91
N PRO A 112 0.53 -0.10 -14.57
CA PRO A 112 1.56 -0.33 -13.56
C PRO A 112 2.91 0.31 -13.91
N ASP A 113 3.21 0.44 -15.20
CA ASP A 113 4.39 1.15 -15.70
C ASP A 113 4.39 2.63 -15.27
N LEU A 114 3.26 3.32 -15.45
CA LEU A 114 3.13 4.73 -15.07
C LEU A 114 3.01 4.91 -13.56
N GLY A 115 2.25 4.05 -12.88
CA GLY A 115 2.06 4.13 -11.43
C GLY A 115 3.36 3.87 -10.67
N PHE A 116 4.18 2.91 -11.12
CA PHE A 116 5.50 2.68 -10.55
C PHE A 116 6.49 3.80 -10.88
N ALA A 117 6.44 4.39 -12.08
CA ALA A 117 7.25 5.57 -12.38
C ALA A 117 6.92 6.76 -11.46
N LEU A 118 5.63 6.96 -11.14
CA LEU A 118 5.20 7.99 -10.19
C LEU A 118 5.69 7.70 -8.76
N LEU A 119 5.63 6.44 -8.31
CA LEU A 119 6.19 6.04 -7.00
C LEU A 119 7.72 6.19 -6.97
N ASP A 120 8.41 5.87 -8.06
CA ASP A 120 9.87 6.04 -8.17
C ASP A 120 10.28 7.51 -8.11
N LYS A 121 9.55 8.38 -8.81
CA LYS A 121 9.67 9.84 -8.67
C LYS A 121 9.47 10.28 -7.21
N GLY A 122 8.47 9.70 -6.54
CA GLY A 122 8.21 9.95 -5.12
C GLY A 122 9.37 9.55 -4.22
N MET A 123 10.00 8.39 -4.44
CA MET A 123 11.17 7.96 -3.65
C MET A 123 12.40 8.82 -3.88
N ILE A 124 12.55 9.44 -5.06
CA ILE A 124 13.62 10.41 -5.33
C ILE A 124 13.36 11.71 -4.55
N ASN A 125 12.13 12.22 -4.58
CA ASN A 125 11.77 13.49 -3.94
C ASN A 125 11.61 13.38 -2.41
N LEU A 126 11.21 12.22 -1.92
CA LEU A 126 10.95 11.93 -0.50
C LEU A 126 11.72 10.67 -0.05
N PRO A 127 13.06 10.71 -0.03
CA PRO A 127 13.88 9.51 0.19
C PRO A 127 13.68 8.87 1.57
N GLU A 128 13.28 9.65 2.57
CA GLU A 128 13.04 9.15 3.94
C GLU A 128 11.64 8.54 4.13
N SER A 129 10.74 8.68 3.15
CA SER A 129 9.39 8.13 3.27
C SER A 129 9.40 6.60 3.19
N TRP A 130 8.84 5.95 4.23
CA TRP A 130 8.56 4.52 4.20
C TRP A 130 7.28 4.18 3.43
N GLN A 131 6.34 5.14 3.35
CA GLN A 131 5.01 4.94 2.77
C GLN A 131 5.09 4.60 1.28
N ILE A 132 5.95 5.30 0.54
CA ILE A 132 6.08 5.12 -0.91
C ILE A 132 6.58 3.72 -1.27
N PRO A 133 7.73 3.24 -0.75
CA PRO A 133 8.15 1.86 -1.01
C PRO A 133 7.19 0.82 -0.43
N PHE A 134 6.52 1.11 0.69
CA PHE A 134 5.49 0.21 1.22
C PHE A 134 4.32 0.06 0.24
N VAL A 135 3.81 1.15 -0.32
CA VAL A 135 2.76 1.12 -1.36
C VAL A 135 3.24 0.36 -2.59
N LYS A 136 4.47 0.58 -3.05
CA LYS A 136 5.04 -0.18 -4.17
C LYS A 136 5.06 -1.68 -3.88
N GLY A 137 5.50 -2.08 -2.68
CA GLY A 137 5.46 -3.47 -2.23
C GLY A 137 4.03 -4.03 -2.12
N PHE A 138 3.09 -3.23 -1.62
CA PHE A 138 1.68 -3.61 -1.50
C PHE A 138 1.04 -3.85 -2.87
N LEU A 139 1.36 -3.04 -3.87
CA LEU A 139 0.88 -3.23 -5.24
C LEU A 139 1.39 -4.55 -5.85
N TYR A 140 2.67 -4.86 -5.64
CA TYR A 140 3.23 -6.16 -6.03
C TYR A 140 2.56 -7.32 -5.30
N TYR A 141 2.29 -7.17 -4.00
CA TYR A 141 1.72 -8.21 -3.15
C TYR A 141 0.24 -8.51 -3.48
N MET A 142 -0.58 -7.47 -3.58
CA MET A 142 -2.04 -7.60 -3.68
C MET A 142 -2.54 -7.76 -5.11
N TYR A 143 -1.90 -7.10 -6.07
CA TYR A 143 -2.47 -6.97 -7.42
C TYR A 143 -1.65 -7.68 -8.49
N LEU A 144 -0.31 -7.64 -8.39
CA LEU A 144 0.55 -8.33 -9.37
C LEU A 144 0.96 -9.74 -8.92
N TYR A 145 0.70 -10.10 -7.66
CA TYR A 145 1.07 -11.37 -7.05
C TYR A 145 2.56 -11.74 -7.20
N ASP A 146 3.42 -10.73 -7.35
CA ASP A 146 4.89 -10.88 -7.40
C ASP A 146 5.44 -10.75 -5.98
N TYR A 147 5.38 -11.85 -5.24
CA TYR A 147 5.73 -11.87 -3.83
C TYR A 147 7.22 -11.62 -3.57
N GLU A 148 8.09 -11.96 -4.51
CA GLU A 148 9.52 -11.69 -4.41
C GLU A 148 9.81 -10.19 -4.51
N LYS A 149 9.25 -9.49 -5.50
CA LYS A 149 9.37 -8.03 -5.57
C LYS A 149 8.70 -7.36 -4.38
N ALA A 150 7.52 -7.83 -3.96
CA ALA A 150 6.84 -7.32 -2.77
C ALA A 150 7.73 -7.40 -1.53
N TYR A 151 8.33 -8.57 -1.28
CA TYR A 151 9.27 -8.80 -0.18
C TYR A 151 10.40 -7.74 -0.19
N ARG A 152 11.05 -7.53 -1.34
CA ARG A 152 12.16 -6.57 -1.46
C ARG A 152 11.73 -5.16 -1.11
N TRP A 153 10.57 -4.72 -1.60
CA TRP A 153 10.04 -3.38 -1.31
C TRP A 153 9.60 -3.21 0.15
N PHE A 154 9.02 -4.25 0.76
CA PHE A 154 8.68 -4.21 2.18
C PHE A 154 9.92 -4.20 3.09
N VAL A 155 10.96 -4.96 2.75
CA VAL A 155 12.26 -4.86 3.44
C VAL A 155 12.83 -3.47 3.29
N PHE A 156 12.82 -2.90 2.08
CA PHE A 156 13.29 -1.54 1.85
C PHE A 156 12.51 -0.51 2.68
N ALA A 157 11.18 -0.60 2.70
CA ALA A 157 10.32 0.25 3.53
C ALA A 157 10.64 0.10 5.03
N SER A 158 10.89 -1.12 5.51
CA SER A 158 11.19 -1.41 6.92
C SER A 158 12.53 -0.86 7.42
N LYS A 159 13.42 -0.46 6.49
CA LYS A 159 14.72 0.16 6.81
C LYS A 159 14.63 1.68 6.89
N LYS A 160 13.50 2.28 6.51
CA LYS A 160 13.29 3.72 6.58
C LYS A 160 13.00 4.18 8.00
N ASN A 161 13.35 5.44 8.27
CA ASN A 161 13.11 6.09 9.56
C ASN A 161 11.61 6.12 9.88
N ASN A 162 11.26 5.89 11.15
CA ASN A 162 9.88 5.82 11.64
C ASN A 162 9.00 4.80 10.89
N SER A 163 9.59 3.82 10.20
CA SER A 163 8.81 2.80 9.52
C SER A 163 8.06 1.95 10.55
N PRO A 164 6.75 1.78 10.37
CA PRO A 164 5.94 1.03 11.31
C PRO A 164 6.27 -0.46 11.19
N TYR A 165 6.11 -1.15 12.32
CA TYR A 165 6.38 -2.58 12.46
C TYR A 165 5.78 -3.45 11.34
N PHE A 166 4.60 -3.08 10.82
CA PHE A 166 3.96 -3.84 9.76
C PHE A 166 4.78 -3.94 8.47
N CYS A 167 5.72 -3.03 8.20
CA CYS A 167 6.60 -3.15 7.03
C CYS A 167 7.39 -4.47 7.07
N LYS A 168 7.89 -4.85 8.26
CA LYS A 168 8.60 -6.14 8.45
C LYS A 168 7.66 -7.33 8.37
N THR A 169 6.44 -7.22 8.92
CA THR A 169 5.48 -8.34 8.88
C THR A 169 4.99 -8.62 7.46
N PHE A 170 4.81 -7.59 6.63
CA PHE A 170 4.48 -7.76 5.21
C PHE A 170 5.63 -8.39 4.41
N ALA A 171 6.89 -8.08 4.75
CA ALA A 171 8.04 -8.79 4.17
C ALA A 171 8.00 -10.29 4.50
N ALA A 172 7.75 -10.64 5.77
CA ALA A 172 7.61 -12.03 6.21
C ALA A 172 6.41 -12.73 5.55
N ALA A 173 5.27 -12.04 5.44
CA ALA A 173 4.07 -12.56 4.79
C ALA A 173 4.28 -12.83 3.29
N SER A 174 5.05 -11.97 2.60
CA SER A 174 5.39 -12.14 1.18
C SER A 174 6.17 -13.44 0.95
N LYS A 175 7.20 -13.72 1.76
CA LYS A 175 7.98 -14.96 1.68
C LYS A 175 7.14 -16.21 1.96
N LYS A 176 6.22 -16.13 2.93
CA LYS A 176 5.25 -17.21 3.18
C LYS A 176 4.37 -17.48 1.97
N LYS A 177 3.87 -16.43 1.30
CA LYS A 177 3.02 -16.54 0.11
C LYS A 177 3.76 -17.10 -1.10
N GLU A 178 5.04 -16.77 -1.24
CA GLU A 178 5.94 -17.35 -2.24
C GLU A 178 6.23 -18.84 -1.99
N GLY A 179 6.07 -19.31 -0.74
CA GLY A 179 6.39 -20.68 -0.32
C GLY A 179 7.75 -20.83 0.35
N ASP A 180 8.51 -19.74 0.51
CA ASP A 180 9.75 -19.69 1.27
C ASP A 180 9.47 -19.54 2.77
N TYR A 181 9.07 -20.66 3.38
CA TYR A 181 8.73 -20.72 4.80
C TYR A 181 9.92 -20.47 5.71
N ILE A 182 11.12 -20.91 5.34
CA ILE A 182 12.32 -20.73 6.16
C ILE A 182 12.67 -19.25 6.28
N THR A 183 12.71 -18.52 5.17
CA THR A 183 12.96 -17.07 5.21
C THR A 183 11.84 -16.34 5.94
N SER A 184 10.58 -16.73 5.76
CA SER A 184 9.46 -16.15 6.52
C SER A 184 9.63 -16.34 8.04
N LEU A 185 9.98 -17.56 8.48
CA LEU A 185 10.22 -17.87 9.88
C LEU A 185 11.41 -17.09 10.45
N ARG A 186 12.49 -16.91 9.68
CA ARG A 186 13.62 -16.07 10.09
C ARG A 186 13.19 -14.63 10.34
N LEU A 187 12.45 -14.04 9.40
CA LEU A 187 11.94 -12.67 9.53
C LEU A 187 11.03 -12.51 10.76
N TRP A 188 10.13 -13.47 11.00
CA TRP A 188 9.29 -13.45 12.20
C TRP A 188 10.09 -13.65 13.49
N SER A 189 11.18 -14.43 13.46
CA SER A 189 12.07 -14.62 14.61
C SER A 189 12.87 -13.36 14.92
N GLU A 190 13.39 -12.68 13.89
CA GLU A 190 14.04 -11.37 14.01
C GLU A 190 13.10 -10.32 14.60
N ILE A 191 11.86 -10.31 14.12
CA ILE A 191 10.79 -9.48 14.64
C ILE A 191 10.53 -9.77 16.13
N TYR A 192 10.43 -11.04 16.53
CA TYR A 192 10.18 -11.44 17.92
C TYR A 192 11.32 -11.00 18.85
N ASN A 193 12.57 -11.18 18.41
CA ASN A 193 13.76 -10.84 19.17
C ASN A 193 14.01 -9.32 19.22
N GLY A 194 13.61 -8.58 18.20
CA GLY A 194 13.92 -7.17 18.03
C GLY A 194 12.91 -6.17 18.59
N THR A 195 11.91 -6.61 19.37
CA THR A 195 10.88 -5.73 19.96
C THR A 195 10.63 -6.13 21.40
N ASP A 196 10.38 -5.15 22.29
CA ASP A 196 9.88 -5.42 23.66
C ASP A 196 8.36 -5.27 23.78
N ASN A 197 7.71 -4.87 22.69
CA ASN A 197 6.26 -4.72 22.68
C ASN A 197 5.60 -6.11 22.76
N ARG A 198 4.89 -6.37 23.87
CA ARG A 198 4.20 -7.64 24.11
C ARG A 198 3.26 -8.05 22.98
N PHE A 199 2.50 -7.11 22.42
CA PHE A 199 1.58 -7.41 21.32
C PHE A 199 2.32 -7.85 20.06
N GLN A 200 3.45 -7.20 19.73
CA GLN A 200 4.26 -7.59 18.58
C GLN A 200 4.93 -8.96 18.79
N LYS A 201 5.49 -9.24 19.99
CA LYS A 201 6.03 -10.57 20.32
C LYS A 201 4.98 -11.67 20.18
N GLU A 202 3.79 -11.47 20.74
CA GLU A 202 2.69 -12.43 20.65
C GLU A 202 2.21 -12.62 19.20
N SER A 203 2.13 -11.53 18.43
CA SER A 203 1.80 -11.60 16.99
C SER A 203 2.84 -12.43 16.23
N ALA A 204 4.12 -12.20 16.47
CA ALA A 204 5.21 -12.91 15.82
C ALA A 204 5.20 -14.41 16.15
N LYS A 205 5.06 -14.73 17.43
CA LYS A 205 4.94 -16.10 17.92
C LYS A 205 3.76 -16.85 17.29
N LYS A 206 2.58 -16.22 17.24
CA LYS A 206 1.40 -16.80 16.57
C LYS A 206 1.67 -17.08 15.10
N ASN A 207 2.33 -16.17 14.39
CA ASN A 207 2.68 -16.37 12.98
C ASN A 207 3.72 -17.47 12.78
N ILE A 208 4.74 -17.57 13.63
CA ILE A 208 5.72 -18.66 13.61
C ILE A 208 5.02 -20.01 13.73
N ILE A 209 4.18 -20.18 14.76
CA ILE A 209 3.43 -21.43 14.99
C ILE A 209 2.49 -21.72 13.82
N PHE A 210 1.82 -20.71 13.28
CA PHE A 210 0.94 -20.86 12.12
C PHE A 210 1.70 -21.34 10.88
N ILE A 211 2.85 -20.73 10.56
CA ILE A 211 3.69 -21.12 9.42
C ILE A 211 4.24 -22.54 9.59
N LEU A 212 4.69 -22.91 10.78
CA LEU A 212 5.16 -24.26 11.07
C LEU A 212 4.04 -25.30 10.88
N ASN A 213 2.84 -25.01 11.39
CA ASN A 213 1.68 -25.86 11.15
C ASN A 213 1.37 -25.99 9.66
N GLU A 214 1.32 -24.88 8.91
CA GLU A 214 1.03 -24.91 7.46
C GLU A 214 2.09 -25.71 6.69
N SER A 215 3.38 -25.43 6.94
CA SER A 215 4.50 -26.09 6.24
C SER A 215 4.58 -27.59 6.55
N PHE A 216 4.46 -28.01 7.80
CA PHE A 216 4.50 -29.43 8.16
C PHE A 216 3.26 -30.19 7.70
N ASN A 217 2.07 -29.56 7.70
CA ASN A 217 0.88 -30.19 7.14
C ASN A 217 0.95 -30.34 5.62
N ARG A 218 1.73 -29.53 4.91
CA ARG A 218 2.02 -29.77 3.49
C ARG A 218 2.91 -31.00 3.28
N ILE A 219 3.94 -31.17 4.12
CA ILE A 219 4.80 -32.36 4.10
C ILE A 219 3.99 -33.62 4.49
N ALA A 220 3.03 -33.47 5.41
CA ALA A 220 2.18 -34.53 5.91
C ALA A 220 1.27 -35.20 4.88
N LYS A 221 1.09 -34.61 3.70
CA LYS A 221 0.30 -35.18 2.60
C LYS A 221 1.02 -36.31 1.86
N ASN A 222 2.28 -36.60 2.21
CA ASN A 222 3.10 -37.68 1.66
C ASN A 222 3.08 -38.91 2.59
N ASP A 223 3.55 -40.06 2.09
CA ASP A 223 3.57 -41.36 2.80
C ASP A 223 4.19 -41.29 4.22
N ARG A 224 3.65 -42.11 5.13
CA ARG A 224 3.75 -42.02 6.61
C ARG A 224 5.19 -42.08 7.12
N ASP A 225 6.02 -42.98 6.59
CA ASP A 225 7.43 -43.12 7.00
C ASP A 225 8.30 -41.97 6.49
N THR A 226 8.05 -41.52 5.27
CA THR A 226 8.73 -40.37 4.66
C THR A 226 8.40 -39.06 5.38
N LYS A 227 7.17 -38.94 5.90
CA LYS A 227 6.68 -37.76 6.65
C LYS A 227 7.48 -37.52 7.93
N VAL A 228 7.69 -38.56 8.76
CA VAL A 228 8.40 -38.40 10.05
C VAL A 228 9.87 -38.01 9.83
N PHE A 229 10.54 -38.65 8.88
CA PHE A 229 11.92 -38.32 8.55
C PHE A 229 12.07 -36.88 8.02
N SER A 230 11.17 -36.48 7.11
CA SER A 230 11.17 -35.14 6.51
C SER A 230 10.94 -34.05 7.56
N ILE A 231 9.97 -34.22 8.46
CA ILE A 231 9.70 -33.25 9.54
C ILE A 231 10.89 -33.14 10.49
N LYS A 232 11.52 -34.26 10.87
CA LYS A 232 12.74 -34.24 11.69
C LYS A 232 13.90 -33.53 10.99
N GLY A 233 14.04 -33.69 9.67
CA GLY A 233 15.02 -32.98 8.85
C GLY A 233 14.78 -31.47 8.85
N GLU A 234 13.53 -31.03 8.67
CA GLU A 234 13.16 -29.61 8.72
C GLU A 234 13.38 -29.01 10.12
N LEU A 235 13.05 -29.73 11.20
CA LEU A 235 13.29 -29.25 12.56
C LEU A 235 14.76 -28.92 12.83
N LYS A 236 15.70 -29.68 12.26
CA LYS A 236 17.14 -29.37 12.38
C LYS A 236 17.53 -28.04 11.73
N LYS A 237 16.77 -27.55 10.75
CA LYS A 237 17.01 -26.25 10.10
C LYS A 237 16.46 -25.08 10.92
N LEU A 238 15.64 -25.33 11.93
CA LEU A 238 14.89 -24.35 12.72
C LEU A 238 15.56 -23.98 14.05
N THR A 239 16.88 -24.16 14.16
CA THR A 239 17.65 -23.83 15.39
C THR A 239 17.66 -22.35 15.75
N PHE A 240 17.27 -21.47 14.82
CA PHE A 240 17.19 -20.03 15.02
C PHE A 240 15.87 -19.56 15.66
N LEU A 241 14.90 -20.46 15.89
CA LEU A 241 13.62 -20.07 16.49
C LEU A 241 13.84 -19.50 17.91
N PRO A 242 13.07 -18.47 18.28
CA PRO A 242 13.32 -17.74 19.53
C PRO A 242 12.77 -18.44 20.77
N PHE A 243 12.04 -19.55 20.61
CA PHE A 243 11.46 -20.35 21.68
C PHE A 243 11.36 -21.82 21.27
N GLY A 244 11.22 -22.72 22.25
CA GLY A 244 11.03 -24.14 22.03
C GLY A 244 9.66 -24.46 21.43
N ILE A 245 9.61 -25.44 20.54
CA ILE A 245 8.37 -25.93 19.93
C ILE A 245 8.18 -27.42 20.20
N ASP A 246 6.93 -27.80 20.45
CA ASP A 246 6.48 -29.17 20.55
C ASP A 246 5.73 -29.55 19.27
N VAL A 247 6.17 -30.63 18.62
CA VAL A 247 5.56 -31.12 17.36
C VAL A 247 4.93 -32.47 17.61
N LYS A 248 3.62 -32.56 17.43
CA LYS A 248 2.85 -33.81 17.49
C LYS A 248 2.45 -34.23 16.08
N ILE A 249 2.86 -35.43 15.68
CA ILE A 249 2.56 -35.99 14.36
C ILE A 249 1.40 -36.97 14.51
N TYR A 250 0.32 -36.73 13.77
CA TYR A 250 -0.85 -37.61 13.66
C TYR A 250 -0.85 -38.33 12.32
N GLU A 251 -1.84 -39.21 12.09
CA GLU A 251 -2.05 -39.90 10.81
C GLU A 251 -2.20 -38.88 9.67
N ASP A 252 -3.22 -38.04 9.73
CA ASP A 252 -3.54 -37.11 8.63
C ASP A 252 -3.04 -35.67 8.84
N SER A 253 -2.39 -35.38 9.97
CA SER A 253 -1.98 -34.00 10.30
C SER A 253 -0.73 -33.92 11.16
N VAL A 254 -0.23 -32.70 11.33
CA VAL A 254 0.84 -32.31 12.24
C VAL A 254 0.36 -31.10 13.01
N VAL A 255 0.52 -31.14 14.33
CA VAL A 255 0.19 -30.01 15.22
C VAL A 255 1.45 -29.54 15.92
N VAL A 256 1.75 -28.26 15.74
CA VAL A 256 2.85 -27.54 16.38
C VAL A 256 2.29 -26.65 17.47
N LYS A 257 2.86 -26.75 18.66
CA LYS A 257 2.59 -25.90 19.82
C LYS A 257 3.89 -25.30 20.33
N GLU A 258 3.78 -24.19 21.06
CA GLU A 258 4.89 -23.73 21.88
C GLU A 258 5.09 -24.70 23.05
N LYS A 259 6.35 -24.88 23.44
CA LYS A 259 6.77 -25.68 24.59
C LYS A 259 6.66 -24.90 25.90
#